data_AF-A0A1C6CKY9-F1
#
_entry.id   AF-A0A1C6CKY9-F1
#
_cell.length_a   1.000
_cell.length_b   1.000
_cell.length_c   1.000
_cell.angle_alpha   90.00
_cell.angle_beta   90.00
_cell.angle_gamma   90.00
#
_symmetry.space_group_name_H-M   'P 1'
#
loop_
_entity.id
_entity.type
_entity.pdbx_description
1 polymer ?
#
loop_
_entity_poly.entity_id
_entity_poly.type
_entity_poly.pdbx_seq_one_letter_code
_entity_poly.pdbx_strand_id
1 'polypeptide(L)'
;MSNKEIHKFARKWFDKFRDTKATGRDLCEDTAFADECFALGFQMDCGESFIAAYPDLNVFSDYRELDKIIDSVKDIQLLGSAIFSKWRYFNHWAGNGEEITLTENRGWFITALGRLELLTSESGVSGFVFKGTLKKAKLISNSLCYGPCPMPDDEIEQRLTLTDDGRLFFTRYNYGNGEKYIKSAERRIKLDNEVTSHLLKILEEYFSDEFNVIMATDVGEWKLILTNTEDEDFCFRGSLVPTKNSILDNISDVFRSSLDMPELYMFDGNAFKDRIEKMVIDYHRNTKIKPSNIPEGTLWEFVTWDYSEKIVIDRKNETMTYIHNIGTGCVVERKYCIEGGIDSLLEGYDTDEFLNTIEGNPDDVVKNPLETKDYTITIDFLYGKQRVITGTFDKYGLPEDFPELANNIISFMQFYEINEILDSSVYGKALRRQSELIFCNVIFEEYGKEYCYLTDDDTLEKGDLVIVPVGHDNHRSIARISSIEYHKKEEAPFPIERIKKIIRKCTDKDFESDDKDI
;
A
#
# COMPACT_ATOMS: atom_id res chain seq x y z
N MET A 1 39.14 -8.33 -23.15
CA MET A 1 38.95 -7.89 -21.75
C MET A 1 38.21 -8.99 -21.01
N SER A 2 38.52 -9.26 -19.74
CA SER A 2 37.89 -10.37 -19.04
C SER A 2 36.60 -9.93 -18.38
N ASN A 3 35.46 -10.56 -18.70
CA ASN A 3 34.18 -10.33 -17.99
C ASN A 3 34.35 -10.47 -16.47
N LYS A 4 35.31 -11.29 -16.01
CA LYS A 4 35.66 -11.48 -14.60
C LYS A 4 36.14 -10.20 -13.91
N GLU A 5 36.88 -9.34 -14.61
CA GLU A 5 37.39 -8.08 -14.05
C GLU A 5 36.26 -7.04 -13.94
N ILE A 6 35.40 -6.96 -14.97
CA ILE A 6 34.22 -6.09 -14.96
C ILE A 6 33.24 -6.54 -13.86
N HIS A 7 33.02 -7.84 -13.72
CA HIS A 7 32.16 -8.39 -12.67
C HIS A 7 32.66 -8.04 -11.27
N LYS A 8 33.98 -8.15 -11.03
CA LYS A 8 34.59 -7.75 -9.75
C LYS A 8 34.42 -6.26 -9.48
N PHE A 9 34.58 -5.41 -10.49
CA PHE A 9 34.32 -3.97 -10.40
C PHE A 9 32.86 -3.69 -10.05
N ALA A 10 31.93 -4.28 -10.80
CA ALA A 10 30.50 -4.10 -10.60
C ALA A 10 30.08 -4.46 -9.17
N ARG A 11 30.50 -5.63 -8.66
CA ARG A 11 30.22 -6.05 -7.27
C ARG A 11 30.77 -5.09 -6.22
N LYS A 12 32.05 -4.72 -6.35
CA LYS A 12 32.72 -3.82 -5.40
C LYS A 12 31.97 -2.48 -5.27
N TRP A 13 31.63 -1.88 -6.40
CA TRP A 13 31.00 -0.56 -6.41
C TRP A 13 29.52 -0.63 -6.10
N PHE A 14 28.82 -1.68 -6.52
CA PHE A 14 27.43 -1.92 -6.11
C PHE A 14 27.30 -1.97 -4.59
N ASP A 15 28.18 -2.72 -3.91
CA ASP A 15 28.20 -2.80 -2.44
C ASP A 15 28.49 -1.45 -1.78
N LYS A 16 29.41 -0.65 -2.34
CA LYS A 16 29.69 0.72 -1.86
C LYS A 16 28.48 1.64 -2.03
N PHE A 17 27.83 1.63 -3.19
CA PHE A 17 26.65 2.45 -3.44
C PHE A 17 25.46 2.03 -2.57
N ARG A 18 25.35 0.75 -2.19
CA ARG A 18 24.32 0.28 -1.23
C ARG A 18 24.59 0.63 0.23
N ASP A 19 25.80 1.05 0.58
CA ASP A 19 26.14 1.44 1.96
C ASP A 19 25.63 2.86 2.26
N THR A 20 24.45 3.01 2.87
CA THR A 20 23.82 4.32 3.15
C THR A 20 24.70 5.27 3.95
N LYS A 21 25.69 4.76 4.69
CA LYS A 21 26.67 5.56 5.45
C LYS A 21 27.78 6.15 4.58
N ALA A 22 27.99 5.63 3.36
CA ALA A 22 29.00 6.17 2.46
C ALA A 22 28.63 7.59 2.04
N THR A 23 29.54 8.51 2.34
CA THR A 23 29.43 9.94 2.05
C THR A 23 29.75 10.24 0.59
N GLY A 24 29.43 11.47 0.13
CA GLY A 24 29.83 11.93 -1.20
C GLY A 24 31.34 11.83 -1.42
N ARG A 25 32.14 12.05 -0.37
CA ARG A 25 33.59 11.84 -0.39
C ARG A 25 33.96 10.37 -0.62
N ASP A 26 33.34 9.44 0.08
CA ASP A 26 33.62 7.99 -0.06
C ASP A 26 33.31 7.46 -1.46
N LEU A 27 32.32 8.06 -2.13
CA LEU A 27 31.85 7.67 -3.45
C LEU A 27 32.54 8.45 -4.59
N CYS A 28 32.81 9.74 -4.42
CA CYS A 28 33.36 10.61 -5.48
C CYS A 28 34.86 10.87 -5.37
N GLU A 29 35.47 10.92 -4.18
CA GLU A 29 36.89 11.27 -4.04
C GLU A 29 37.84 10.06 -4.18
N ASP A 30 37.30 8.84 -4.25
CA ASP A 30 38.10 7.63 -4.45
C ASP A 30 38.57 7.52 -5.91
N THR A 31 39.84 7.89 -6.14
CA THR A 31 40.47 7.86 -7.47
C THR A 31 40.49 6.46 -8.09
N ALA A 32 40.34 5.40 -7.28
CA ALA A 32 40.30 4.03 -7.78
C ALA A 32 39.13 3.80 -8.75
N PHE A 33 38.02 4.53 -8.62
CA PHE A 33 36.88 4.37 -9.53
C PHE A 33 37.26 4.65 -10.99
N ALA A 34 37.87 5.82 -11.22
CA ALA A 34 38.26 6.26 -12.54
C ALA A 34 39.37 5.38 -13.13
N ASP A 35 40.38 5.06 -12.31
CA ASP A 35 41.49 4.19 -12.74
C ASP A 35 41.00 2.79 -13.13
N GLU A 36 40.07 2.22 -12.36
CA GLU A 36 39.43 0.95 -12.69
C GLU A 36 38.59 1.05 -13.98
N CYS A 37 37.79 2.11 -14.16
CA CYS A 37 37.01 2.32 -15.39
C CYS A 37 37.92 2.42 -16.64
N PHE A 38 39.03 3.16 -16.54
CA PHE A 38 40.00 3.26 -17.63
C PHE A 38 40.67 1.92 -17.93
N ALA A 39 41.05 1.15 -16.91
CA ALA A 39 41.62 -0.18 -17.08
C ALA A 39 40.64 -1.16 -17.74
N LEU A 40 39.34 -0.99 -17.46
CA LEU A 40 38.23 -1.71 -18.10
C LEU A 40 37.80 -1.08 -19.44
N GLY A 41 38.54 -0.09 -19.95
CA GLY A 41 38.30 0.53 -21.25
C GLY A 41 36.97 1.27 -21.40
N PHE A 42 36.24 1.51 -20.31
CA PHE A 42 35.01 2.30 -20.33
C PHE A 42 35.32 3.72 -20.79
N GLN A 43 34.46 4.26 -21.65
CA GLN A 43 34.65 5.59 -22.22
C GLN A 43 33.94 6.61 -21.34
N MET A 44 34.62 7.71 -21.05
CA MET A 44 34.00 8.88 -20.43
C MET A 44 33.58 9.81 -21.57
N ASP A 45 32.34 9.64 -22.01
CA ASP A 45 31.72 10.33 -23.13
C ASP A 45 30.56 11.25 -22.68
N CYS A 46 30.58 11.65 -21.40
CA CYS A 46 29.51 12.44 -20.78
C CYS A 46 28.10 11.79 -20.86
N GLY A 47 28.01 10.49 -21.17
CA GLY A 47 26.76 9.76 -21.31
C GLY A 47 26.15 9.86 -22.72
N GLU A 48 26.83 10.51 -23.67
CA GLU A 48 26.32 10.76 -25.02
C GLU A 48 25.91 9.46 -25.73
N SER A 49 26.73 8.41 -25.67
CA SER A 49 26.40 7.13 -26.32
C SER A 49 25.19 6.45 -25.68
N PHE A 50 25.03 6.57 -24.37
CA PHE A 50 23.90 5.98 -23.64
C PHE A 50 22.59 6.72 -23.95
N ILE A 51 22.64 8.05 -24.00
CA ILE A 51 21.51 8.90 -24.39
C ILE A 51 21.12 8.64 -25.85
N ALA A 52 22.10 8.53 -26.76
CA ALA A 52 21.83 8.23 -28.17
C ALA A 52 21.21 6.85 -28.40
N ALA A 53 21.50 5.87 -27.54
CA ALA A 53 20.91 4.54 -27.62
C ALA A 53 19.43 4.51 -27.17
N TYR A 54 19.00 5.46 -26.33
CA TYR A 54 17.64 5.55 -25.78
C TYR A 54 17.11 7.00 -25.82
N PRO A 55 16.93 7.58 -27.03
CA PRO A 55 16.68 9.02 -27.18
C PRO A 55 15.30 9.49 -26.68
N ASP A 56 14.33 8.57 -26.61
CA ASP A 56 12.94 8.88 -26.23
C ASP A 56 12.74 8.91 -24.70
N LEU A 57 13.75 8.54 -23.91
CA LEU A 57 13.66 8.38 -22.47
C LEU A 57 14.84 9.08 -21.78
N ASN A 58 14.60 9.70 -20.64
CA ASN A 58 15.66 10.39 -19.88
C ASN A 58 16.50 9.43 -19.02
N VAL A 59 16.95 8.31 -19.60
CA VAL A 59 17.55 7.18 -18.87
C VAL A 59 18.90 7.50 -18.21
N PHE A 60 19.59 8.54 -18.66
CA PHE A 60 20.88 8.93 -18.07
C PHE A 60 20.71 9.75 -16.80
N SER A 61 19.69 10.60 -16.71
CA SER A 61 19.46 11.46 -15.55
C SER A 61 18.42 10.89 -14.59
N ASP A 62 17.37 10.24 -15.10
CA ASP A 62 16.26 9.70 -14.31
C ASP A 62 16.41 8.19 -14.09
N TYR A 63 16.54 7.77 -12.83
CA TYR A 63 16.66 6.36 -12.47
C TYR A 63 15.38 5.56 -12.71
N ARG A 64 14.20 6.21 -12.67
CA ARG A 64 12.91 5.55 -12.94
C ARG A 64 12.76 5.20 -14.41
N GLU A 65 13.27 6.06 -15.30
CA GLU A 65 13.31 5.77 -16.74
C GLU A 65 14.37 4.69 -17.05
N LEU A 66 15.51 4.69 -16.36
CA LEU A 66 16.49 3.61 -16.45
C LEU A 66 15.88 2.27 -16.04
N ASP A 67 15.17 2.23 -14.91
CA ASP A 67 14.59 1.01 -14.36
C ASP A 67 13.65 0.30 -15.35
N LYS A 68 12.85 1.07 -16.09
CA LYS A 68 11.95 0.53 -17.14
C LYS A 68 12.67 -0.22 -18.25
N ILE A 69 13.93 0.12 -18.54
CA ILE A 69 14.67 -0.43 -19.67
C ILE A 69 15.84 -1.32 -19.27
N ILE A 70 16.23 -1.36 -17.99
CA ILE A 70 17.53 -1.90 -17.57
C ILE A 70 17.71 -3.36 -18.01
N ASP A 71 16.64 -4.15 -18.00
CA ASP A 71 16.64 -5.55 -18.44
C ASP A 71 16.85 -5.75 -19.95
N SER A 72 16.57 -4.73 -20.74
CA SER A 72 16.82 -4.73 -22.18
C SER A 72 18.27 -4.34 -22.51
N VAL A 73 18.98 -3.66 -21.60
CA VAL A 73 20.39 -3.27 -21.78
C VAL A 73 21.26 -4.52 -21.75
N LYS A 74 21.88 -4.86 -22.88
CA LYS A 74 22.80 -6.02 -23.02
C LYS A 74 24.25 -5.64 -23.33
N ASP A 75 24.48 -4.41 -23.76
CA ASP A 75 25.82 -3.93 -24.09
C ASP A 75 26.57 -3.52 -22.83
N ILE A 76 27.50 -4.39 -22.42
CA ILE A 76 28.38 -4.22 -21.25
C ILE A 76 29.21 -2.94 -21.37
N GLN A 77 29.72 -2.64 -22.57
CA GLN A 77 30.62 -1.51 -22.77
C GLN A 77 29.85 -0.19 -22.74
N LEU A 78 28.66 -0.17 -23.34
CA LEU A 78 27.75 0.96 -23.31
C LEU A 78 27.32 1.28 -21.87
N LEU A 79 26.88 0.27 -21.10
CA LEU A 79 26.45 0.46 -19.71
C LEU A 79 27.62 0.86 -18.79
N GLY A 80 28.78 0.22 -18.94
CA GLY A 80 29.97 0.58 -18.17
C GLY A 80 30.47 2.00 -18.46
N SER A 81 30.40 2.44 -19.72
CA SER A 81 30.70 3.82 -20.11
C SER A 81 29.68 4.81 -19.54
N ALA A 82 28.39 4.47 -19.54
CA ALA A 82 27.36 5.28 -18.90
C ALA A 82 27.61 5.46 -17.38
N ILE A 83 27.94 4.36 -16.69
CA ILE A 83 28.30 4.38 -15.26
C ILE A 83 29.50 5.30 -15.02
N PHE A 84 30.55 5.16 -15.84
CA PHE A 84 31.74 5.99 -15.71
C PHE A 84 31.45 7.48 -15.96
N SER A 85 30.73 7.79 -17.04
CA SER A 85 30.32 9.14 -17.39
C SER A 85 29.46 9.79 -16.31
N LYS A 86 28.48 9.06 -15.74
CA LYS A 86 27.63 9.61 -14.67
C LYS A 86 28.42 9.82 -13.37
N TRP A 87 29.32 8.90 -13.03
CA TRP A 87 30.20 9.10 -11.87
C TRP A 87 31.09 10.32 -12.04
N ARG A 88 31.65 10.51 -13.26
CA ARG A 88 32.51 11.66 -13.57
C ARG A 88 31.77 12.98 -13.47
N TYR A 89 30.49 13.01 -13.82
CA TYR A 89 29.64 14.18 -13.59
C TYR A 89 29.64 14.61 -12.12
N PHE A 90 29.43 13.69 -11.18
CA PHE A 90 29.43 14.03 -9.76
C PHE A 90 30.82 14.35 -9.20
N ASN A 91 31.86 13.66 -9.68
CA ASN A 91 33.22 13.90 -9.25
C ASN A 91 33.80 15.24 -9.76
N HIS A 92 33.37 15.73 -10.92
CA HIS A 92 34.06 16.85 -11.60
C HIS A 92 33.17 18.06 -11.93
N TRP A 93 31.87 17.88 -12.04
CA TRP A 93 30.95 18.94 -12.48
C TRP A 93 29.85 19.27 -11.46
N ALA A 94 29.35 18.29 -10.71
CA ALA A 94 28.38 18.51 -9.63
C ALA A 94 29.08 18.92 -8.32
N GLY A 95 29.65 20.12 -8.30
CA GLY A 95 30.12 20.78 -7.08
C GLY A 95 30.99 19.91 -6.16
N ASN A 96 30.53 19.72 -4.92
CA ASN A 96 31.24 18.96 -3.87
C ASN A 96 30.96 17.44 -3.89
N GLY A 97 30.23 16.94 -4.89
CA GLY A 97 29.90 15.52 -5.02
C GLY A 97 28.90 14.98 -3.99
N GLU A 98 28.29 15.83 -3.14
CA GLU A 98 27.29 15.38 -2.16
C GLU A 98 26.00 14.91 -2.83
N GLU A 99 25.64 15.46 -3.99
CA GLU A 99 24.43 15.06 -4.71
C GLU A 99 24.43 13.58 -5.15
N ILE A 100 25.60 12.93 -5.22
CA ILE A 100 25.69 11.50 -5.56
C ILE A 100 25.02 10.60 -4.51
N THR A 101 24.88 11.08 -3.26
CA THR A 101 24.26 10.31 -2.17
C THR A 101 22.74 10.45 -2.14
N LEU A 102 22.17 11.39 -2.91
CA LEU A 102 20.71 11.53 -3.04
C LEU A 102 20.11 10.23 -3.56
N THR A 103 18.95 9.85 -3.01
CA THR A 103 18.25 8.58 -3.30
C THR A 103 18.15 8.29 -4.79
N GLU A 104 17.84 9.30 -5.59
CA GLU A 104 17.65 9.20 -7.05
C GLU A 104 18.95 8.83 -7.78
N ASN A 105 20.04 9.52 -7.44
CA ASN A 105 21.35 9.32 -8.07
C ASN A 105 21.96 8.00 -7.63
N ARG A 106 21.83 7.69 -6.33
CA ARG A 106 22.30 6.46 -5.74
C ARG A 106 21.56 5.25 -6.29
N GLY A 107 20.23 5.36 -6.43
CA GLY A 107 19.38 4.37 -7.07
C GLY A 107 19.82 4.07 -8.50
N TRP A 108 20.13 5.11 -9.29
CA TRP A 108 20.65 4.93 -10.65
C TRP A 108 21.93 4.08 -10.69
N PHE A 109 22.91 4.37 -9.82
CA PHE A 109 24.16 3.59 -9.79
C PHE A 109 23.93 2.14 -9.36
N ILE A 110 23.07 1.91 -8.36
CA ILE A 110 22.72 0.56 -7.90
C ILE A 110 22.09 -0.23 -9.06
N THR A 111 21.08 0.33 -9.74
CA THR A 111 20.43 -0.32 -10.89
C THR A 111 21.42 -0.64 -12.00
N ALA A 112 22.25 0.34 -12.39
CA ALA A 112 23.23 0.16 -13.46
C ALA A 112 24.34 -0.85 -13.12
N LEU A 113 24.92 -0.76 -11.91
CA LEU A 113 25.97 -1.68 -11.45
C LEU A 113 25.42 -3.09 -11.22
N GLY A 114 24.18 -3.22 -10.72
CA GLY A 114 23.49 -4.49 -10.58
C GLY A 114 23.33 -5.20 -11.92
N ARG A 115 22.89 -4.46 -12.93
CA ARG A 115 22.79 -4.98 -14.29
C ARG A 115 24.15 -5.34 -14.90
N LEU A 116 25.17 -4.50 -14.68
CA LEU A 116 26.52 -4.77 -15.17
C LEU A 116 27.10 -6.04 -14.55
N GLU A 117 26.85 -6.28 -13.26
CA GLU A 117 27.24 -7.51 -12.56
C GLU A 117 26.58 -8.74 -13.17
N LEU A 118 25.26 -8.68 -13.38
CA LEU A 118 24.47 -9.76 -13.97
C LEU A 118 25.00 -10.13 -15.36
N LEU A 119 25.18 -9.14 -16.24
CA LEU A 119 25.67 -9.34 -17.61
C LEU A 119 27.08 -9.95 -17.67
N THR A 120 27.87 -9.77 -16.62
CA THR A 120 29.25 -10.25 -16.54
C THR A 120 29.42 -11.48 -15.66
N SER A 121 28.33 -11.98 -15.08
CA SER A 121 28.32 -13.20 -14.27
C SER A 121 28.57 -14.44 -15.14
N GLU A 122 29.40 -15.37 -14.64
CA GLU A 122 29.65 -16.65 -15.34
C GLU A 122 28.41 -17.56 -15.35
N SER A 123 27.49 -17.38 -14.39
CA SER A 123 26.27 -18.19 -14.25
C SER A 123 25.04 -17.60 -14.95
N GLY A 124 25.09 -16.35 -15.40
CA GLY A 124 23.92 -15.65 -15.97
C GLY A 124 22.84 -15.29 -14.94
N VAL A 125 23.14 -15.39 -13.65
CA VAL A 125 22.22 -15.11 -12.54
C VAL A 125 22.90 -14.17 -11.56
N SER A 126 22.16 -13.13 -11.13
CA SER A 126 22.64 -12.08 -10.23
C SER A 126 23.31 -12.67 -8.98
N GLY A 127 24.45 -12.09 -8.57
CA GLY A 127 25.09 -12.40 -7.29
C GLY A 127 24.39 -11.77 -6.08
N PHE A 128 23.33 -10.98 -6.31
CA PHE A 128 22.64 -10.19 -5.29
C PHE A 128 21.34 -10.79 -4.79
N VAL A 129 20.99 -12.00 -5.23
CA VAL A 129 19.90 -12.82 -4.68
C VAL A 129 20.47 -13.99 -3.89
N PHE A 130 19.71 -14.47 -2.92
CA PHE A 130 20.07 -15.64 -2.13
C PHE A 130 20.05 -16.92 -2.98
N LYS A 131 20.98 -17.85 -2.71
CA LYS A 131 21.07 -19.13 -3.43
C LYS A 131 21.37 -20.28 -2.47
N GLY A 132 20.75 -21.42 -2.76
CA GLY A 132 20.89 -22.65 -1.99
C GLY A 132 19.87 -22.72 -0.85
N THR A 133 20.16 -23.56 0.15
CA THR A 133 19.30 -23.72 1.33
C THR A 133 19.84 -22.90 2.49
N LEU A 134 18.98 -22.15 3.15
CA LEU A 134 19.36 -21.27 4.25
C LEU A 134 19.72 -22.05 5.52
N LYS A 135 20.97 -21.88 5.95
CA LYS A 135 21.52 -22.47 7.18
C LYS A 135 21.53 -21.50 8.36
N LYS A 136 21.72 -20.21 8.11
CA LYS A 136 21.81 -19.18 9.16
C LYS A 136 21.41 -17.82 8.62
N ALA A 137 20.59 -17.10 9.38
CA ALA A 137 20.25 -15.71 9.13
C ALA A 137 20.78 -14.83 10.26
N LYS A 138 21.42 -13.72 9.94
CA LYS A 138 21.85 -12.70 10.89
C LYS A 138 21.37 -11.33 10.46
N LEU A 139 20.41 -10.78 11.19
CA LEU A 139 19.89 -9.44 11.01
C LEU A 139 20.54 -8.49 12.02
N ILE A 140 20.98 -7.34 11.54
CA ILE A 140 21.47 -6.22 12.33
C ILE A 140 20.58 -5.04 11.98
N SER A 141 19.83 -4.52 12.96
CA SER A 141 18.93 -3.38 12.77
C SER A 141 19.45 -2.23 13.62
N ASN A 142 19.69 -1.08 13.01
CA ASN A 142 20.29 0.08 13.65
C ASN A 142 19.38 1.30 13.45
N SER A 143 18.85 1.85 14.54
CA SER A 143 17.89 2.96 14.52
C SER A 143 18.55 4.34 14.54
N LEU A 144 19.88 4.42 14.43
CA LEU A 144 20.59 5.69 14.35
C LEU A 144 20.17 6.44 13.08
N CYS A 145 19.56 7.60 13.26
CA CYS A 145 18.97 8.41 12.19
C CYS A 145 19.49 9.85 12.22
N TYR A 146 19.05 10.68 11.28
CA TYR A 146 19.35 12.11 11.32
C TYR A 146 18.52 12.77 12.43
N GLY A 147 19.18 13.38 13.40
CA GLY A 147 18.49 13.95 14.55
C GLY A 147 19.41 14.36 15.70
N PRO A 148 18.86 14.70 16.88
CA PRO A 148 19.66 14.94 18.06
C PRO A 148 20.51 13.72 18.38
N CYS A 149 21.74 13.95 18.88
CA CYS A 149 22.60 12.86 19.33
C CYS A 149 21.87 12.01 20.38
N PRO A 150 21.80 10.68 20.22
CA PRO A 150 21.22 9.80 21.22
C PRO A 150 21.96 9.91 22.56
N MET A 151 21.24 9.65 23.65
CA MET A 151 21.81 9.52 24.98
C MET A 151 22.60 8.20 25.11
N PRO A 152 23.60 8.11 26.01
CA PRO A 152 24.42 6.91 26.15
C PRO A 152 23.66 5.61 26.41
N ASP A 153 22.49 5.71 27.04
CA ASP A 153 21.59 4.61 27.40
C ASP A 153 20.51 4.33 26.36
N ASP A 154 20.38 5.15 25.31
CA ASP A 154 19.43 4.89 24.22
C ASP A 154 19.83 3.63 23.44
N GLU A 155 18.87 2.73 23.24
CA GLU A 155 19.08 1.55 22.40
C GLU A 155 19.02 1.91 20.93
N ILE A 156 20.13 1.67 20.23
CA ILE A 156 20.30 2.05 18.84
C ILE A 156 20.58 0.88 17.90
N GLU A 157 20.94 -0.30 18.41
CA GLU A 157 21.23 -1.44 17.56
C GLU A 157 20.79 -2.76 18.20
N GLN A 158 20.16 -3.59 17.36
CA GLN A 158 19.77 -4.94 17.68
C GLN A 158 20.45 -5.91 16.71
N ARG A 159 20.85 -7.08 17.23
CA ARG A 159 21.37 -8.17 16.39
C ARG A 159 20.60 -9.44 16.71
N LEU A 160 19.96 -10.01 15.69
CA LEU A 160 19.20 -11.25 15.75
C LEU A 160 19.89 -12.28 14.85
N THR A 161 20.25 -13.44 15.39
CA THR A 161 20.84 -14.55 14.62
C THR A 161 20.01 -15.81 14.84
N LEU A 162 19.49 -16.37 13.75
CA LEU A 162 18.77 -17.65 13.72
C LEU A 162 19.60 -18.67 12.92
N THR A 163 19.66 -19.90 13.43
CA THR A 163 20.32 -21.04 12.75
C THR A 163 19.29 -22.11 12.43
N ASP A 164 19.55 -22.90 11.38
CA ASP A 164 18.75 -24.03 10.93
C ASP A 164 18.49 -25.08 12.02
N ASP A 165 19.41 -25.24 12.95
CA ASP A 165 19.22 -26.13 14.09
C ASP A 165 18.23 -25.56 15.13
N GLY A 166 17.83 -24.29 15.04
CA GLY A 166 16.87 -23.63 15.94
C GLY A 166 17.49 -22.79 17.05
N ARG A 167 18.81 -22.58 17.09
CA ARG A 167 19.40 -21.60 18.04
C ARG A 167 19.12 -20.18 17.55
N LEU A 168 18.50 -19.39 18.43
CA LEU A 168 18.28 -17.96 18.29
C LEU A 168 19.18 -17.19 19.27
N PHE A 169 19.96 -16.24 18.77
CA PHE A 169 20.77 -15.33 19.56
C PHE A 169 20.31 -13.90 19.31
N PHE A 170 19.89 -13.23 20.38
CA PHE A 170 19.47 -11.84 20.32
C PHE A 170 20.34 -11.00 21.24
N THR A 171 20.85 -9.87 20.75
CA THR A 171 21.67 -8.94 21.52
C THR A 171 21.26 -7.51 21.24
N ARG A 172 21.22 -6.70 22.29
CA ARG A 172 20.82 -5.28 22.27
C ARG A 172 22.02 -4.40 22.60
N TYR A 173 22.12 -3.25 21.96
CA TYR A 173 23.23 -2.32 22.12
C TYR A 173 22.74 -0.88 22.28
N ASN A 174 23.28 -0.21 23.30
CA ASN A 174 23.05 1.20 23.56
C ASN A 174 24.13 2.06 22.90
N TYR A 175 23.81 3.32 22.64
CA TYR A 175 24.67 4.27 21.93
C TYR A 175 26.04 4.46 22.60
N GLY A 176 26.08 4.46 23.93
CA GLY A 176 27.29 4.62 24.70
C GLY A 176 27.93 6.00 24.47
N ASN A 177 29.14 6.02 23.94
CA ASN A 177 29.90 7.25 23.70
C ASN A 177 29.95 7.66 22.21
N GLY A 178 29.18 7.01 21.34
CA GLY A 178 29.21 7.23 19.89
C GLY A 178 30.39 6.57 19.15
N GLU A 179 31.48 6.19 19.83
CA GLU A 179 32.60 5.46 19.23
C GLU A 179 32.38 3.95 19.27
N LYS A 180 31.77 3.45 20.34
CA LYS A 180 31.51 2.02 20.52
C LYS A 180 30.18 1.80 21.24
N TYR A 181 29.31 1.05 20.58
CA TYR A 181 28.03 0.65 21.16
C TYR A 181 28.25 -0.32 22.32
N ILE A 182 27.49 -0.13 23.39
CA ILE A 182 27.62 -0.90 24.62
C ILE A 182 26.53 -1.97 24.62
N LYS A 183 26.91 -3.24 24.72
CA LYS A 183 25.94 -4.34 24.81
C LYS A 183 25.13 -4.18 26.10
N SER A 184 23.82 -3.94 25.98
CA SER A 184 22.91 -3.75 27.11
C SER A 184 22.26 -5.05 27.57
N ALA A 185 21.95 -5.96 26.64
CA ALA A 185 21.36 -7.25 26.96
C ALA A 185 21.74 -8.34 25.95
N GLU A 186 21.61 -9.60 26.38
CA GLU A 186 21.63 -10.77 25.49
C GLU A 186 20.57 -11.79 25.90
N ARG A 187 19.96 -12.43 24.91
CA ARG A 187 19.00 -13.53 25.07
C ARG A 187 19.37 -14.65 24.11
N ARG A 188 19.27 -15.89 24.59
CA ARG A 188 19.50 -17.09 23.79
C ARG A 188 18.31 -18.01 23.96
N ILE A 189 17.72 -18.43 22.86
CA ILE A 189 16.52 -19.27 22.84
C ILE A 189 16.79 -20.45 21.92
N LYS A 190 16.23 -21.61 22.27
CA LYS A 190 16.11 -22.74 21.34
C LYS A 190 14.66 -22.78 20.88
N LEU A 191 14.46 -22.55 19.58
CA LEU A 191 13.13 -22.60 18.96
C LEU A 191 12.80 -24.02 18.54
N ASP A 192 11.50 -24.29 18.42
CA ASP A 192 11.00 -25.52 17.83
C ASP A 192 11.37 -25.59 16.33
N ASN A 193 11.53 -26.82 15.83
CA ASN A 193 11.93 -27.03 14.43
C ASN A 193 10.92 -26.44 13.45
N GLU A 194 9.61 -26.54 13.74
CA GLU A 194 8.56 -26.00 12.85
C GLU A 194 8.66 -24.47 12.73
N VAL A 195 8.77 -23.77 13.86
CA VAL A 195 8.94 -22.31 13.89
C VAL A 195 10.24 -21.90 13.19
N THR A 196 11.34 -22.61 13.47
CA THR A 196 12.65 -22.35 12.85
C THR A 196 12.59 -22.48 11.34
N SER A 197 12.05 -23.58 10.83
CA SER A 197 11.92 -23.84 9.40
C SER A 197 11.02 -22.82 8.72
N HIS A 198 9.92 -22.42 9.37
CA HIS A 198 9.01 -21.40 8.85
C HIS A 198 9.70 -20.05 8.68
N LEU A 199 10.37 -19.55 9.72
CA LEU A 199 11.05 -18.25 9.71
C LEU A 199 12.20 -18.19 8.71
N LEU A 200 13.00 -19.26 8.61
CA LEU A 200 14.08 -19.32 7.62
C LEU A 200 13.54 -19.41 6.20
N LYS A 201 12.47 -20.19 5.98
CA LYS A 201 11.87 -20.35 4.65
C LYS A 201 11.31 -19.03 4.11
N ILE A 202 10.66 -18.23 4.95
CA ILE A 202 10.16 -16.91 4.55
C ILE A 202 11.30 -15.98 4.08
N LEU A 203 12.43 -15.98 4.79
CA LEU A 203 13.61 -15.21 4.38
C LEU A 203 14.23 -15.77 3.09
N GLU A 204 14.35 -17.09 2.97
CA GLU A 204 14.86 -17.76 1.78
C GLU A 204 14.02 -17.39 0.55
N GLU A 205 12.69 -17.52 0.62
CA GLU A 205 11.77 -17.21 -0.48
C GLU A 205 11.87 -15.73 -0.88
N TYR A 206 11.80 -14.81 0.08
CA TYR A 206 11.81 -13.39 -0.22
C TYR A 206 13.13 -12.91 -0.85
N PHE A 207 14.27 -13.37 -0.32
CA PHE A 207 15.58 -12.92 -0.81
C PHE A 207 16.13 -13.74 -1.99
N SER A 208 15.42 -14.78 -2.44
CA SER A 208 15.80 -15.54 -3.64
C SER A 208 15.41 -14.84 -4.95
N ASP A 209 14.50 -13.88 -4.88
CA ASP A 209 14.12 -13.02 -6.01
C ASP A 209 14.72 -11.61 -5.88
N GLU A 210 14.67 -10.84 -6.98
CA GLU A 210 15.06 -9.43 -6.94
C GLU A 210 14.14 -8.65 -6.00
N PHE A 211 14.74 -7.90 -5.08
CA PHE A 211 13.99 -7.06 -4.14
C PHE A 211 14.43 -5.61 -4.27
N ASN A 212 13.44 -4.72 -4.28
CA ASN A 212 13.67 -3.29 -4.34
C ASN A 212 14.07 -2.75 -2.96
N VAL A 213 15.16 -1.99 -2.94
CA VAL A 213 15.65 -1.35 -1.72
C VAL A 213 15.11 0.08 -1.67
N ILE A 214 14.26 0.39 -0.70
CA ILE A 214 13.96 1.77 -0.36
C ILE A 214 15.18 2.36 0.34
N MET A 215 15.70 3.43 -0.23
CA MET A 215 16.87 4.15 0.27
C MET A 215 16.41 5.52 0.77
N ALA A 216 16.13 5.61 2.07
CA ALA A 216 15.90 6.84 2.79
C ALA A 216 17.16 7.24 3.55
N THR A 217 17.56 8.52 3.46
CA THR A 217 18.86 9.03 3.93
C THR A 217 18.84 9.54 5.37
N ASP A 218 17.66 9.75 5.93
CA ASP A 218 17.42 10.36 7.25
C ASP A 218 16.92 9.37 8.31
N VAL A 219 16.85 8.08 7.98
CA VAL A 219 16.37 6.99 8.84
C VAL A 219 17.48 5.99 9.17
N GLY A 220 17.19 5.06 10.08
CA GLY A 220 18.09 3.96 10.41
C GLY A 220 18.35 3.00 9.25
N GLU A 221 19.18 1.98 9.48
CA GLU A 221 19.48 0.94 8.50
C GLU A 221 19.31 -0.47 9.06
N TRP A 222 19.05 -1.43 8.19
CA TRP A 222 19.20 -2.84 8.51
C TRP A 222 20.21 -3.50 7.57
N LYS A 223 20.90 -4.52 8.09
CA LYS A 223 21.81 -5.39 7.37
C LYS A 223 21.49 -6.84 7.69
N LEU A 224 21.14 -7.60 6.66
CA LEU A 224 20.87 -9.03 6.75
C LEU A 224 22.01 -9.80 6.09
N ILE A 225 22.51 -10.83 6.78
CA ILE A 225 23.48 -11.78 6.26
C ILE A 225 22.84 -13.16 6.29
N LEU A 226 22.64 -13.74 5.11
CA LEU A 226 22.13 -15.09 4.93
C LEU A 226 23.30 -16.00 4.57
N THR A 227 23.50 -17.08 5.33
CA THR A 227 24.52 -18.10 5.04
C THR A 227 23.82 -19.37 4.57
N ASN A 228 24.19 -19.88 3.40
CA ASN A 228 23.64 -21.12 2.87
C ASN A 228 24.33 -22.37 3.46
N THR A 229 23.87 -23.56 3.07
CA THR A 229 24.46 -24.85 3.50
C THR A 229 25.87 -25.10 2.97
N GLU A 230 26.31 -24.34 1.96
CA GLU A 230 27.67 -24.37 1.41
C GLU A 230 28.61 -23.38 2.12
N ASP A 231 28.15 -22.75 3.20
CA ASP A 231 28.86 -21.72 3.98
C ASP A 231 29.19 -20.45 3.16
N GLU A 232 28.43 -20.17 2.11
CA GLU A 232 28.47 -18.90 1.37
C GLU A 232 27.57 -17.84 2.02
N ASP A 233 28.08 -16.62 2.17
CA ASP A 233 27.37 -15.49 2.76
C ASP A 233 26.80 -14.55 1.69
N PHE A 234 25.52 -14.23 1.81
CA PHE A 234 24.77 -13.26 1.00
C PHE A 234 24.38 -12.07 1.87
N CYS A 235 24.74 -10.86 1.43
CA CYS A 235 24.55 -9.64 2.21
C CYS A 235 23.47 -8.75 1.59
N PHE A 236 22.49 -8.38 2.42
CA PHE A 236 21.38 -7.52 2.06
C PHE A 236 21.33 -6.33 3.02
N ARG A 237 20.88 -5.18 2.49
CA ARG A 237 20.76 -3.93 3.23
C ARG A 237 19.55 -3.14 2.74
N GLY A 238 18.99 -2.33 3.63
CA GLY A 238 17.96 -1.34 3.33
C GLY A 238 17.76 -0.36 4.48
N SER A 239 16.90 0.62 4.26
CA SER A 239 16.51 1.60 5.28
C SER A 239 15.55 0.98 6.30
N LEU A 240 15.73 1.32 7.57
CA LEU A 240 14.89 0.90 8.69
C LEU A 240 13.68 1.84 8.79
N VAL A 241 12.71 1.64 7.90
CA VAL A 241 11.49 2.45 7.81
C VAL A 241 10.34 1.56 7.32
N PRO A 242 9.11 1.71 7.85
CA PRO A 242 7.97 1.00 7.33
C PRO A 242 7.64 1.51 5.94
N THR A 243 7.43 0.57 5.03
CA THR A 243 7.14 0.87 3.63
C THR A 243 5.64 0.97 3.33
N LYS A 244 4.80 0.59 4.32
CA LYS A 244 3.33 0.51 4.26
C LYS A 244 2.90 -0.46 3.16
N ASN A 245 2.56 -1.69 3.56
CA ASN A 245 2.17 -2.81 2.68
C ASN A 245 3.29 -3.47 1.85
N SER A 246 4.52 -3.56 2.36
CA SER A 246 5.50 -4.48 1.78
C SER A 246 5.51 -5.84 2.45
N ILE A 247 5.98 -6.83 1.69
CA ILE A 247 6.26 -8.18 2.19
C ILE A 247 7.27 -8.12 3.36
N LEU A 248 8.23 -7.19 3.37
CA LEU A 248 9.22 -7.06 4.47
C LEU A 248 8.59 -6.63 5.80
N ASP A 249 7.58 -5.77 5.77
CA ASP A 249 6.84 -5.36 6.97
C ASP A 249 6.09 -6.59 7.54
N ASN A 250 5.47 -7.39 6.68
CA ASN A 250 4.83 -8.65 7.07
C ASN A 250 5.84 -9.67 7.65
N ILE A 251 7.03 -9.79 7.07
CA ILE A 251 8.10 -10.65 7.62
C ILE A 251 8.47 -10.16 9.03
N SER A 252 8.59 -8.85 9.24
CA SER A 252 8.89 -8.26 10.56
C SER A 252 7.84 -8.68 11.60
N ASP A 253 6.56 -8.62 11.25
CA ASP A 253 5.45 -9.04 12.13
C ASP A 253 5.42 -10.55 12.40
N VAL A 254 5.70 -11.38 11.39
CA VAL A 254 5.79 -12.83 11.56
C VAL A 254 6.92 -13.19 12.53
N PHE A 255 8.05 -12.50 12.46
CA PHE A 255 9.15 -12.71 13.40
C PHE A 255 8.78 -12.29 14.82
N ARG A 256 8.20 -11.10 15.01
CA ARG A 256 7.78 -10.63 16.34
C ARG A 256 6.76 -11.58 16.99
N SER A 257 5.77 -12.02 16.22
CA SER A 257 4.70 -12.91 16.71
C SER A 257 5.20 -14.32 16.99
N SER A 258 5.99 -14.91 16.08
CA SER A 258 6.54 -16.27 16.25
C SER A 258 7.53 -16.39 17.40
N LEU A 259 8.21 -15.29 17.76
CA LEU A 259 9.22 -15.26 18.80
C LEU A 259 8.69 -14.74 20.15
N ASP A 260 7.47 -14.18 20.18
CA ASP A 260 6.93 -13.42 21.32
C ASP A 260 7.91 -12.31 21.76
N MET A 261 8.34 -11.51 20.78
CA MET A 261 9.34 -10.45 20.94
C MET A 261 8.91 -9.18 20.20
N PRO A 262 7.90 -8.44 20.70
CA PRO A 262 7.44 -7.20 20.09
C PRO A 262 8.54 -6.13 20.04
N GLU A 263 9.57 -6.22 20.88
CA GLU A 263 10.69 -5.27 20.93
C GLU A 263 11.62 -5.30 19.71
N LEU A 264 11.45 -6.25 18.77
CA LEU A 264 12.35 -6.37 17.63
C LEU A 264 12.15 -5.22 16.63
N TYR A 265 13.25 -4.54 16.27
CA TYR A 265 13.26 -3.54 15.19
C TYR A 265 13.04 -4.17 13.81
N MET A 266 13.50 -5.41 13.58
CA MET A 266 13.37 -6.12 12.30
C MET A 266 13.77 -5.24 11.09
N PHE A 267 12.96 -5.18 10.02
CA PHE A 267 13.23 -4.43 8.81
C PHE A 267 12.58 -3.04 8.78
N ASP A 268 11.59 -2.81 9.64
CA ASP A 268 10.72 -1.62 9.61
C ASP A 268 10.97 -0.63 10.77
N GLY A 269 11.69 -1.03 11.83
CA GLY A 269 11.93 -0.22 13.02
C GLY A 269 10.73 -0.10 13.98
N ASN A 270 9.61 -0.75 13.69
CA ASN A 270 8.35 -0.66 14.45
C ASN A 270 8.36 -1.53 15.73
N ALA A 271 9.44 -1.49 16.52
CA ALA A 271 9.47 -2.16 17.80
C ALA A 271 8.33 -1.66 18.70
N PHE A 272 7.69 -2.59 19.40
CA PHE A 272 6.53 -2.37 20.28
C PHE A 272 5.27 -1.82 19.62
N LYS A 273 5.26 -1.61 18.30
CA LYS A 273 4.04 -1.22 17.60
C LYS A 273 3.07 -2.39 17.65
N ASP A 274 1.98 -2.19 18.38
CA ASP A 274 0.91 -3.17 18.43
C ASP A 274 0.00 -3.00 17.22
N ARG A 275 -0.90 -3.95 17.02
CA ARG A 275 -1.92 -3.84 15.97
C ARG A 275 -3.24 -4.43 16.45
N ILE A 276 -4.33 -3.88 15.94
CA ILE A 276 -5.66 -4.37 16.24
C ILE A 276 -5.90 -5.67 15.45
N GLU A 277 -6.11 -6.77 16.17
CA GLU A 277 -6.47 -8.08 15.61
C GLU A 277 -7.98 -8.23 15.51
N LYS A 278 -8.71 -7.67 16.48
CA LYS A 278 -10.17 -7.73 16.51
C LYS A 278 -10.76 -6.52 17.19
N MET A 279 -11.86 -6.03 16.63
CA MET A 279 -12.67 -5.00 17.24
C MET A 279 -14.14 -5.43 17.26
N VAL A 280 -14.77 -5.28 18.41
CA VAL A 280 -16.19 -5.55 18.61
C VAL A 280 -16.85 -4.30 19.16
N ILE A 281 -17.87 -3.80 18.47
CA ILE A 281 -18.66 -2.66 18.88
C ILE A 281 -20.07 -3.17 19.14
N ASP A 282 -20.47 -3.20 20.40
CA ASP A 282 -21.82 -3.52 20.85
C ASP A 282 -22.54 -2.21 21.20
N TYR A 283 -23.70 -1.98 20.61
CA TYR A 283 -24.62 -0.87 20.92
C TYR A 283 -25.94 -1.44 21.42
N HIS A 284 -26.48 -0.86 22.49
CA HIS A 284 -27.75 -1.28 23.08
C HIS A 284 -28.64 -0.06 23.36
N ARG A 285 -29.87 -0.12 22.89
CA ARG A 285 -30.91 0.88 23.18
C ARG A 285 -32.14 0.21 23.74
N ASN A 286 -32.56 0.68 24.91
CA ASN A 286 -33.85 0.32 25.50
C ASN A 286 -34.77 1.53 25.48
N THR A 287 -35.91 1.41 24.82
CA THR A 287 -36.93 2.48 24.79
C THR A 287 -38.22 1.97 25.42
N LYS A 288 -38.75 2.68 26.42
CA LYS A 288 -40.06 2.41 27.04
C LYS A 288 -41.16 3.08 26.23
N ILE A 289 -42.02 2.27 25.63
CA ILE A 289 -43.13 2.73 24.79
C ILE A 289 -44.43 2.50 25.56
N LYS A 290 -45.29 3.53 25.60
CA LYS A 290 -46.64 3.39 26.11
C LYS A 290 -47.56 3.00 24.94
N PRO A 291 -48.05 1.75 24.86
CA PRO A 291 -48.86 1.34 23.74
C PRO A 291 -50.25 1.99 23.81
N SER A 292 -50.81 2.28 22.64
CA SER A 292 -52.12 2.92 22.52
C SER A 292 -53.26 2.02 23.01
N ASN A 293 -53.09 0.69 22.94
CA ASN A 293 -54.05 -0.30 23.43
C ASN A 293 -53.33 -1.24 24.41
N ILE A 294 -53.81 -1.28 25.66
CA ILE A 294 -53.33 -2.20 26.69
C ILE A 294 -54.40 -3.30 26.85
N PRO A 295 -54.07 -4.58 26.64
CA PRO A 295 -55.03 -5.67 26.82
C PRO A 295 -55.60 -5.70 28.24
N GLU A 296 -56.89 -6.02 28.36
CA GLU A 296 -57.59 -6.07 29.65
C GLU A 296 -56.94 -7.12 30.57
N GLY A 297 -56.60 -6.74 31.80
CA GLY A 297 -55.89 -7.61 32.77
C GLY A 297 -54.36 -7.48 32.78
N THR A 298 -53.79 -6.58 31.98
CA THR A 298 -52.34 -6.33 31.92
C THR A 298 -51.88 -5.38 33.04
N LEU A 299 -50.77 -5.72 33.72
CA LEU A 299 -50.24 -4.95 34.87
C LEU A 299 -49.12 -3.96 34.51
N TRP A 300 -48.59 -4.00 33.29
CA TRP A 300 -47.51 -3.11 32.86
C TRP A 300 -48.08 -1.87 32.15
N GLU A 301 -47.47 -0.70 32.39
CA GLU A 301 -47.84 0.57 31.72
C GLU A 301 -47.04 0.79 30.43
N PHE A 302 -45.83 0.23 30.34
CA PHE A 302 -44.91 0.37 29.21
C PHE A 302 -44.49 -1.01 28.69
N VAL A 303 -44.25 -1.09 27.38
CA VAL A 303 -43.45 -2.16 26.76
C VAL A 303 -42.04 -1.66 26.52
N THR A 304 -41.05 -2.53 26.68
CA THR A 304 -39.66 -2.23 26.35
C THR A 304 -39.38 -2.65 24.92
N TRP A 305 -38.96 -1.69 24.10
CA TRP A 305 -38.33 -1.98 22.82
C TRP A 305 -36.83 -2.14 23.05
N ASP A 306 -36.38 -3.39 22.98
CA ASP A 306 -34.99 -3.81 23.11
C ASP A 306 -34.35 -3.89 21.72
N TYR A 307 -33.49 -2.92 21.43
CA TYR A 307 -32.79 -2.77 20.15
C TYR A 307 -31.29 -2.88 20.39
N SER A 308 -30.58 -3.68 19.59
CA SER A 308 -29.12 -3.72 19.66
C SER A 308 -28.48 -3.83 18.29
N GLU A 309 -27.25 -3.36 18.22
CA GLU A 309 -26.38 -3.49 17.06
C GLU A 309 -25.04 -4.06 17.50
N LYS A 310 -24.43 -4.86 16.63
CA LYS A 310 -23.09 -5.42 16.86
C LYS A 310 -22.28 -5.40 15.58
N ILE A 311 -21.11 -4.75 15.64
CA ILE A 311 -20.11 -4.80 14.58
C ILE A 311 -18.94 -5.64 15.08
N VAL A 312 -18.50 -6.60 14.29
CA VAL A 312 -17.33 -7.43 14.56
C VAL A 312 -16.38 -7.31 13.38
N ILE A 313 -15.22 -6.71 13.60
CA ILE A 313 -14.12 -6.62 12.62
C ILE A 313 -13.04 -7.60 13.10
N ASP A 314 -12.69 -8.59 12.28
CA ASP A 314 -11.83 -9.70 12.67
C ASP A 314 -10.75 -9.90 11.60
N ARG A 315 -9.51 -9.50 11.93
CA ARG A 315 -8.35 -9.53 11.02
C ARG A 315 -8.01 -10.95 10.61
N LYS A 316 -7.93 -11.86 11.59
CA LYS A 316 -7.57 -13.26 11.36
C LYS A 316 -8.49 -13.97 10.35
N ASN A 317 -9.78 -13.69 10.41
CA ASN A 317 -10.75 -14.30 9.49
C ASN A 317 -10.98 -13.46 8.22
N GLU A 318 -10.34 -12.28 8.11
CA GLU A 318 -10.60 -11.27 7.07
C GLU A 318 -12.10 -10.98 6.89
N THR A 319 -12.81 -10.81 8.01
CA THR A 319 -14.24 -10.52 7.99
C THR A 319 -14.64 -9.28 8.77
N MET A 320 -15.68 -8.61 8.28
CA MET A 320 -16.49 -7.69 9.06
C MET A 320 -17.93 -8.18 9.08
N THR A 321 -18.55 -8.24 10.25
CA THR A 321 -19.96 -8.64 10.41
C THR A 321 -20.73 -7.54 11.11
N TYR A 322 -21.88 -7.15 10.58
CA TYR A 322 -22.78 -6.17 11.17
C TYR A 322 -24.16 -6.78 11.41
N ILE A 323 -24.52 -6.90 12.68
CA ILE A 323 -25.74 -7.55 13.16
C ILE A 323 -26.66 -6.48 13.75
N HIS A 324 -27.92 -6.46 13.33
CA HIS A 324 -28.96 -5.62 13.91
C HIS A 324 -30.02 -6.52 14.54
N ASN A 325 -30.29 -6.31 15.83
CA ASN A 325 -31.39 -6.92 16.55
C ASN A 325 -32.48 -5.85 16.71
N ILE A 326 -33.48 -5.89 15.83
CA ILE A 326 -34.52 -4.86 15.76
C ILE A 326 -35.63 -5.15 16.78
N GLY A 327 -35.75 -6.40 17.23
CA GLY A 327 -36.71 -6.85 18.23
C GLY A 327 -36.79 -8.37 18.26
N THR A 328 -37.71 -8.92 19.05
CA THR A 328 -37.85 -10.38 19.21
C THR A 328 -38.07 -11.08 17.86
N GLY A 329 -37.13 -11.95 17.49
CA GLY A 329 -37.18 -12.73 16.24
C GLY A 329 -36.82 -11.97 14.97
N CYS A 330 -36.41 -10.70 15.05
CA CYS A 330 -35.98 -9.90 13.91
C CYS A 330 -34.50 -9.57 14.00
N VAL A 331 -33.69 -10.38 13.32
CA VAL A 331 -32.23 -10.24 13.24
C VAL A 331 -31.83 -10.06 11.79
N VAL A 332 -31.03 -9.03 11.51
CA VAL A 332 -30.43 -8.79 10.19
C VAL A 332 -28.92 -8.89 10.36
N GLU A 333 -28.29 -9.78 9.60
CA GLU A 333 -26.84 -9.97 9.59
C GLU A 333 -26.30 -9.64 8.20
N ARG A 334 -25.24 -8.82 8.15
CA ARG A 334 -24.43 -8.58 6.94
C ARG A 334 -23.01 -9.03 7.24
N LYS A 335 -22.43 -9.82 6.34
CA LYS A 335 -21.05 -10.32 6.48
C LYS A 335 -20.25 -9.98 5.23
N TYR A 336 -19.14 -9.29 5.43
CA TYR A 336 -18.17 -8.91 4.41
C TYR A 336 -16.94 -9.80 4.59
N CYS A 337 -16.49 -10.46 3.53
CA CYS A 337 -15.27 -11.26 3.48
C CYS A 337 -14.40 -10.69 2.35
N ILE A 338 -13.37 -9.93 2.68
CA ILE A 338 -12.61 -9.11 1.71
C ILE A 338 -11.12 -9.28 2.00
N GLU A 339 -10.43 -9.96 1.08
CA GLU A 339 -8.98 -10.21 1.13
C GLU A 339 -8.21 -8.89 1.19
N GLY A 340 -7.36 -8.72 2.21
CA GLY A 340 -6.60 -7.48 2.48
C GLY A 340 -7.44 -6.25 2.87
N GLY A 341 -8.77 -6.32 2.74
CA GLY A 341 -9.67 -5.20 3.04
C GLY A 341 -9.75 -4.91 4.54
N ILE A 342 -9.77 -5.95 5.38
CA ILE A 342 -9.80 -5.78 6.84
C ILE A 342 -8.47 -5.25 7.36
N ASP A 343 -7.35 -5.69 6.78
CA ASP A 343 -6.03 -5.13 7.11
C ASP A 343 -6.01 -3.63 6.85
N SER A 344 -6.46 -3.22 5.66
CA SER A 344 -6.56 -1.81 5.25
C SER A 344 -7.47 -0.98 6.16
N LEU A 345 -8.60 -1.56 6.62
CA LEU A 345 -9.53 -0.88 7.53
C LEU A 345 -8.92 -0.59 8.91
N LEU A 346 -8.03 -1.46 9.40
CA LEU A 346 -7.48 -1.39 10.75
C LEU A 346 -6.07 -0.79 10.85
N GLU A 347 -5.34 -0.67 9.74
CA GLU A 347 -3.93 -0.21 9.72
C GLU A 347 -3.77 1.29 10.06
N GLY A 348 -4.82 2.08 9.87
CA GLY A 348 -4.79 3.54 10.05
C GLY A 348 -4.76 4.04 11.50
N TYR A 349 -4.93 3.16 12.49
CA TYR A 349 -5.10 3.57 13.88
C TYR A 349 -3.81 3.45 14.70
N ASP A 350 -3.44 4.53 15.40
CA ASP A 350 -2.39 4.50 16.41
C ASP A 350 -2.90 3.78 17.66
N THR A 351 -2.39 2.58 17.95
CA THR A 351 -2.89 1.74 19.05
C THR A 351 -2.74 2.36 20.45
N ASP A 352 -1.81 3.29 20.62
CA ASP A 352 -1.55 3.94 21.92
C ASP A 352 -2.57 5.05 22.20
N GLU A 353 -3.02 5.77 21.17
CA GLU A 353 -3.94 6.91 21.31
C GLU A 353 -5.39 6.54 20.97
N PHE A 354 -5.61 5.55 20.11
CA PHE A 354 -6.92 5.24 19.53
C PHE A 354 -7.99 4.88 20.56
N LEU A 355 -9.10 5.62 20.56
CA LEU A 355 -10.25 5.44 21.47
C LEU A 355 -9.85 5.48 22.96
N ASN A 356 -8.81 6.21 23.32
CA ASN A 356 -8.30 6.26 24.69
C ASN A 356 -8.89 7.44 25.52
N THR A 357 -9.41 8.46 24.86
CA THR A 357 -9.89 9.69 25.50
C THR A 357 -11.41 9.81 25.42
N ILE A 358 -12.07 10.01 26.57
CA ILE A 358 -13.51 10.28 26.69
C ILE A 358 -13.68 11.52 27.58
N GLU A 359 -14.32 12.56 27.06
CA GLU A 359 -14.57 13.81 27.79
C GLU A 359 -15.45 13.59 29.03
N GLY A 360 -16.50 12.77 28.89
CA GLY A 360 -17.45 12.44 29.93
C GLY A 360 -18.58 13.47 30.05
N ASN A 361 -19.76 12.98 30.41
CA ASN A 361 -20.92 13.83 30.66
C ASN A 361 -20.77 14.61 31.98
N PRO A 362 -21.21 15.88 32.06
CA PRO A 362 -21.20 16.65 33.31
C PRO A 362 -22.19 16.07 34.34
N ASP A 363 -22.02 16.42 35.61
CA ASP A 363 -22.83 15.86 36.72
C ASP A 363 -24.32 16.25 36.67
N ASP A 364 -24.66 17.37 36.01
CA ASP A 364 -26.01 17.93 35.96
C ASP A 364 -26.83 17.50 34.72
N VAL A 365 -26.38 16.46 34.01
CA VAL A 365 -27.13 15.93 32.85
C VAL A 365 -28.53 15.45 33.21
N VAL A 366 -29.51 15.90 32.44
CA VAL A 366 -30.90 15.46 32.55
C VAL A 366 -31.06 14.12 31.82
N LYS A 367 -31.28 13.05 32.58
CA LYS A 367 -31.49 11.71 32.02
C LYS A 367 -32.93 11.52 31.55
N ASN A 368 -33.11 10.93 30.37
CA ASN A 368 -34.42 10.48 29.90
C ASN A 368 -34.79 9.15 30.61
N PRO A 369 -35.83 9.10 31.47
CA PRO A 369 -36.19 7.87 32.17
C PRO A 369 -36.85 6.80 31.27
N LEU A 370 -37.19 7.18 30.03
CA LEU A 370 -37.85 6.32 29.05
C LEU A 370 -36.88 5.74 28.02
N GLU A 371 -35.62 6.17 27.99
CA GLU A 371 -34.66 5.68 27.00
C GLU A 371 -33.24 5.59 27.56
N THR A 372 -32.56 4.47 27.32
CA THR A 372 -31.11 4.33 27.53
C THR A 372 -30.44 3.95 26.21
N LYS A 373 -29.23 4.45 26.01
CA LYS A 373 -28.37 4.13 24.88
C LYS A 373 -26.97 3.94 25.41
N ASP A 374 -26.50 2.71 25.36
CA ASP A 374 -25.24 2.29 25.95
C ASP A 374 -24.40 1.59 24.89
N TYR A 375 -23.08 1.61 25.05
CA TYR A 375 -22.18 0.90 24.16
C TYR A 375 -21.06 0.19 24.91
N THR A 376 -20.48 -0.81 24.25
CA THR A 376 -19.24 -1.46 24.65
C THR A 376 -18.37 -1.66 23.42
N ILE A 377 -17.15 -1.13 23.43
CA ILE A 377 -16.14 -1.39 22.41
C ILE A 377 -15.07 -2.28 23.04
N THR A 378 -14.82 -3.44 22.45
CA THR A 378 -13.75 -4.37 22.84
C THR A 378 -12.72 -4.43 21.73
N ILE A 379 -11.45 -4.21 22.07
CA ILE A 379 -10.32 -4.23 21.14
C ILE A 379 -9.34 -5.30 21.63
N ASP A 380 -9.10 -6.29 20.79
CA ASP A 380 -8.04 -7.26 20.98
C ASP A 380 -6.85 -6.85 20.11
N PHE A 381 -5.70 -6.70 20.76
CA PHE A 381 -4.44 -6.40 20.10
C PHE A 381 -3.62 -7.69 19.89
N LEU A 382 -2.61 -7.61 19.02
CA LEU A 382 -1.72 -8.74 18.76
C LEU A 382 -0.88 -9.10 19.99
N TYR A 383 -0.36 -8.10 20.70
CA TYR A 383 0.49 -8.30 21.89
C TYR A 383 -0.14 -7.76 23.17
N GLY A 384 -0.80 -6.61 23.06
CA GLY A 384 -1.33 -5.84 24.17
C GLY A 384 -2.50 -6.51 24.87
N LYS A 385 -2.79 -6.01 26.07
CA LYS A 385 -3.98 -6.44 26.80
C LYS A 385 -5.22 -5.95 26.07
N GLN A 386 -6.26 -6.78 26.08
CA GLN A 386 -7.59 -6.38 25.62
C GLN A 386 -8.01 -5.05 26.27
N ARG A 387 -8.51 -4.14 25.46
CA ARG A 387 -9.08 -2.87 25.90
C ARG A 387 -10.61 -2.98 25.80
N VAL A 388 -11.30 -2.65 26.89
CA VAL A 388 -12.76 -2.62 26.96
C VAL A 388 -13.18 -1.21 27.35
N ILE A 389 -13.98 -0.59 26.50
CA ILE A 389 -14.46 0.77 26.63
C ILE A 389 -15.99 0.70 26.74
N THR A 390 -16.56 1.33 27.75
CA THR A 390 -18.01 1.34 27.96
C THR A 390 -18.48 2.75 28.26
N GLY A 391 -19.65 3.12 27.77
CA GLY A 391 -20.22 4.44 28.04
C GLY A 391 -21.64 4.58 27.53
N THR A 392 -22.18 5.77 27.69
CA THR A 392 -23.46 6.16 27.09
C THR A 392 -23.23 6.62 25.64
N PHE A 393 -24.13 6.24 24.74
CA PHE A 393 -24.00 6.57 23.32
C PHE A 393 -24.55 7.97 23.04
N ASP A 394 -23.74 8.97 23.39
CA ASP A 394 -23.96 10.40 23.18
C ASP A 394 -22.62 11.11 22.95
N LYS A 395 -22.68 12.42 22.66
CA LYS A 395 -21.51 13.21 22.26
C LYS A 395 -20.36 13.15 23.27
N TYR A 396 -20.66 13.16 24.57
CA TYR A 396 -19.64 13.24 25.62
C TYR A 396 -19.34 11.87 26.25
N GLY A 397 -20.22 10.88 26.03
CA GLY A 397 -20.01 9.50 26.45
C GLY A 397 -19.17 8.66 25.48
N LEU A 398 -19.02 9.08 24.22
CA LEU A 398 -18.20 8.41 23.20
C LEU A 398 -16.72 8.86 23.26
N PRO A 399 -15.77 8.02 22.81
CA PRO A 399 -14.40 8.45 22.61
C PRO A 399 -14.28 9.53 21.54
N GLU A 400 -13.30 10.43 21.69
CA GLU A 400 -13.09 11.56 20.78
C GLU A 400 -12.96 11.12 19.31
N ASP A 401 -12.27 10.00 19.05
CA ASP A 401 -11.99 9.49 17.70
C ASP A 401 -13.10 8.58 17.14
N PHE A 402 -14.17 8.32 17.90
CA PHE A 402 -15.26 7.44 17.43
C PHE A 402 -15.93 7.91 16.11
N PRO A 403 -16.14 9.22 15.86
CA PRO A 403 -16.70 9.67 14.58
C PRO A 403 -15.83 9.28 13.37
N GLU A 404 -14.51 9.29 13.50
CA GLU A 404 -13.60 8.86 12.44
C GLU A 404 -13.75 7.35 12.17
N LEU A 405 -13.75 6.54 13.23
CA LEU A 405 -14.02 5.10 13.12
C LEU A 405 -15.36 4.81 12.42
N ALA A 406 -16.43 5.49 12.83
CA ALA A 406 -17.76 5.31 12.24
C ALA A 406 -17.77 5.65 10.74
N ASN A 407 -17.10 6.74 10.34
CA ASN A 407 -16.98 7.13 8.94
C ASN A 407 -16.19 6.10 8.12
N ASN A 408 -15.09 5.57 8.67
CA ASN A 408 -14.28 4.56 8.00
C ASN A 408 -15.08 3.26 7.79
N ILE A 409 -15.84 2.82 8.80
CA ILE A 409 -16.71 1.64 8.69
C ILE A 409 -17.82 1.86 7.65
N ILE A 410 -18.50 3.01 7.68
CA ILE A 410 -19.57 3.32 6.71
C ILE A 410 -19.00 3.36 5.29
N SER A 411 -17.87 4.04 5.09
CA SER A 411 -17.21 4.12 3.78
C SER A 411 -16.81 2.74 3.27
N PHE A 412 -16.26 1.90 4.15
CA PHE A 412 -15.93 0.52 3.85
C PHE A 412 -17.16 -0.28 3.42
N MET A 413 -18.28 -0.19 4.15
CA MET A 413 -19.52 -0.87 3.77
C MET A 413 -20.05 -0.39 2.42
N GLN A 414 -20.17 0.93 2.23
CA GLN A 414 -20.76 1.54 1.03
C GLN A 414 -19.99 1.18 -0.23
N PHE A 415 -18.67 1.08 -0.15
CA PHE A 415 -17.85 0.68 -1.29
C PHE A 415 -18.25 -0.68 -1.88
N TYR A 416 -18.75 -1.61 -1.05
CA TYR A 416 -19.13 -2.96 -1.46
C TYR A 416 -20.65 -3.18 -1.59
N GLU A 417 -21.48 -2.17 -1.34
CA GLU A 417 -22.94 -2.29 -1.42
C GLU A 417 -23.46 -2.15 -2.87
N ILE A 418 -23.02 -3.07 -3.75
CA ILE A 418 -23.49 -3.17 -5.14
C ILE A 418 -24.76 -4.04 -5.20
N ASN A 419 -25.87 -3.44 -5.62
CA ASN A 419 -27.19 -4.09 -5.65
C ASN A 419 -27.72 -4.33 -7.08
N GLU A 420 -26.84 -4.64 -8.05
CA GLU A 420 -27.17 -4.77 -9.48
C GLU A 420 -28.35 -5.73 -9.75
N ILE A 421 -28.45 -6.84 -9.01
CA ILE A 421 -29.55 -7.81 -9.20
C ILE A 421 -30.94 -7.22 -8.90
N LEU A 422 -31.00 -6.21 -8.05
CA LEU A 422 -32.23 -5.50 -7.69
C LEU A 422 -32.43 -4.23 -8.54
N ASP A 423 -31.44 -3.84 -9.34
CA ASP A 423 -31.53 -2.68 -10.20
C ASP A 423 -32.22 -3.01 -11.53
N SER A 424 -33.43 -2.47 -11.71
CA SER A 424 -34.20 -2.59 -12.95
C SER A 424 -33.50 -2.04 -14.18
N SER A 425 -32.55 -1.11 -14.01
CA SER A 425 -31.73 -0.59 -15.11
C SER A 425 -30.84 -1.68 -15.70
N VAL A 426 -30.43 -2.66 -14.89
CA VAL A 426 -29.58 -3.79 -15.27
C VAL A 426 -30.42 -4.94 -15.81
N TYR A 427 -31.30 -5.53 -14.99
CA TYR A 427 -32.07 -6.72 -15.43
C TYR A 427 -33.18 -6.39 -16.44
N GLY A 428 -33.58 -5.12 -16.53
CA GLY A 428 -34.53 -4.65 -17.54
C GLY A 428 -33.90 -4.40 -18.91
N LYS A 429 -32.56 -4.37 -19.02
CA LYS A 429 -31.86 -4.14 -20.30
C LYS A 429 -31.96 -5.39 -21.17
N ALA A 430 -32.65 -5.26 -22.31
CA ALA A 430 -32.69 -6.34 -23.30
C ALA A 430 -31.31 -6.53 -23.94
N LEU A 431 -30.91 -7.79 -24.17
CA LEU A 431 -29.72 -8.06 -24.97
C LEU A 431 -30.01 -7.76 -26.44
N ARG A 432 -29.24 -6.85 -27.03
CA ARG A 432 -29.32 -6.52 -28.45
C ARG A 432 -28.98 -7.73 -29.31
N ARG A 433 -29.79 -8.01 -30.32
CA ARG A 433 -29.48 -9.00 -31.37
C ARG A 433 -28.57 -8.37 -32.42
N GLN A 434 -27.72 -9.18 -33.05
CA GLN A 434 -26.80 -8.70 -34.09
C GLN A 434 -27.49 -7.96 -35.25
N SER A 435 -28.75 -8.30 -35.54
CA SER A 435 -29.57 -7.66 -36.59
C SER A 435 -30.21 -6.34 -36.17
N GLU A 436 -30.14 -5.96 -34.89
CA GLU A 436 -30.80 -4.78 -34.32
C GLU A 436 -29.83 -3.59 -34.27
N LEU A 437 -30.37 -2.41 -34.56
CA LEU A 437 -29.71 -1.12 -34.44
C LEU A 437 -29.98 -0.52 -33.06
N ILE A 438 -29.08 0.33 -32.59
CA ILE A 438 -29.16 0.98 -31.28
C ILE A 438 -29.74 2.37 -31.46
N PHE A 439 -30.95 2.58 -30.93
CA PHE A 439 -31.63 3.86 -30.92
C PHE A 439 -31.51 4.48 -29.52
N CYS A 440 -30.87 5.64 -29.43
CA CYS A 440 -30.76 6.41 -28.20
C CYS A 440 -31.69 7.62 -28.29
N ASN A 441 -32.66 7.68 -27.39
CA ASN A 441 -33.46 8.88 -27.20
C ASN A 441 -32.70 9.80 -26.23
N VAL A 442 -32.49 11.05 -26.63
CA VAL A 442 -31.75 12.04 -25.85
C VAL A 442 -32.60 13.27 -25.56
N ILE A 443 -32.35 13.88 -24.41
CA ILE A 443 -32.95 15.15 -23.98
C ILE A 443 -31.84 16.16 -23.72
N PHE A 444 -32.08 17.40 -24.13
CA PHE A 444 -31.15 18.52 -23.89
C PHE A 444 -31.45 19.25 -22.57
N GLU A 445 -32.67 19.13 -22.06
CA GLU A 445 -33.14 19.75 -20.82
C GLU A 445 -33.95 18.73 -20.01
N GLU A 446 -34.02 18.88 -18.69
CA GLU A 446 -34.59 17.89 -17.75
C GLU A 446 -36.05 17.50 -18.04
N TYR A 447 -36.81 18.39 -18.71
CA TYR A 447 -38.19 18.18 -19.14
C TYR A 447 -38.38 18.44 -20.64
N GLY A 448 -37.31 18.36 -21.41
CA GLY A 448 -37.28 18.64 -22.84
C GLY A 448 -37.93 17.55 -23.70
N LYS A 449 -38.06 17.83 -25.00
CA LYS A 449 -38.46 16.82 -25.98
C LYS A 449 -37.34 15.80 -26.19
N GLU A 450 -37.72 14.55 -26.40
CA GLU A 450 -36.81 13.48 -26.79
C GLU A 450 -36.49 13.54 -28.28
N TYR A 451 -35.23 13.34 -28.62
CA TYR A 451 -34.73 13.24 -29.98
C TYR A 451 -34.02 11.91 -30.16
N CYS A 452 -34.36 11.17 -31.21
CA CYS A 452 -33.80 9.86 -31.49
C CYS A 452 -32.51 9.99 -32.31
N TYR A 453 -31.45 9.30 -31.88
CA TYR A 453 -30.18 9.16 -32.56
C TYR A 453 -29.79 7.69 -32.68
N LEU A 454 -28.94 7.37 -33.66
CA LEU A 454 -28.34 6.05 -33.81
C LEU A 454 -26.96 6.01 -33.17
N THR A 455 -26.54 4.85 -32.70
CA THR A 455 -25.16 4.60 -32.30
C THR A 455 -24.74 3.19 -32.71
N ASP A 456 -23.43 2.99 -32.85
CA ASP A 456 -22.83 1.66 -32.97
C ASP A 456 -22.17 1.24 -31.64
N ASP A 457 -22.20 2.12 -30.62
CA ASP A 457 -21.66 1.91 -29.29
C ASP A 457 -22.72 1.35 -28.34
N ASP A 458 -22.61 0.05 -28.04
CA ASP A 458 -23.51 -0.68 -27.14
C ASP A 458 -23.13 -0.55 -25.66
N THR A 459 -22.06 0.21 -25.37
CA THR A 459 -21.60 0.52 -24.00
C THR A 459 -22.29 1.74 -23.41
N LEU A 460 -23.05 2.49 -24.21
CA LEU A 460 -23.81 3.64 -23.73
C LEU A 460 -24.97 3.19 -22.83
N GLU A 461 -25.24 3.99 -21.81
CA GLU A 461 -26.29 3.72 -20.83
C GLU A 461 -27.22 4.92 -20.64
N LYS A 462 -28.42 4.65 -20.12
CA LYS A 462 -29.34 5.71 -19.73
C LYS A 462 -28.67 6.60 -18.68
N GLY A 463 -28.73 7.91 -18.88
CA GLY A 463 -28.07 8.90 -18.02
C GLY A 463 -26.73 9.40 -18.57
N ASP A 464 -26.11 8.67 -19.51
CA ASP A 464 -24.88 9.12 -20.14
C ASP A 464 -25.06 10.46 -20.87
N LEU A 465 -24.05 11.31 -20.77
CA LEU A 465 -23.93 12.53 -21.57
C LEU A 465 -23.19 12.21 -22.87
N VAL A 466 -23.75 12.64 -24.00
CA VAL A 466 -23.25 12.34 -25.34
C VAL A 466 -23.20 13.60 -26.19
N ILE A 467 -22.27 13.62 -27.14
CA ILE A 467 -22.19 14.69 -28.14
C ILE A 467 -22.96 14.26 -29.38
N VAL A 468 -23.94 15.08 -29.77
CA VAL A 468 -24.83 14.83 -30.90
C VAL A 468 -24.84 16.00 -31.88
N PRO A 469 -25.02 15.74 -33.20
CA PRO A 469 -25.14 16.79 -34.20
C PRO A 469 -26.56 17.34 -34.28
N VAL A 470 -26.75 18.64 -34.04
CA VAL A 470 -28.05 19.33 -34.06
C VAL A 470 -28.15 20.25 -35.29
N GLY A 471 -29.37 20.52 -35.76
CA GLY A 471 -29.60 21.47 -36.87
C GLY A 471 -29.17 20.98 -38.27
N HIS A 472 -29.34 21.81 -39.29
CA HIS A 472 -28.90 21.48 -40.66
C HIS A 472 -27.38 21.60 -40.85
N ASP A 473 -26.75 22.43 -40.02
CA ASP A 473 -25.30 22.68 -39.98
C ASP A 473 -24.53 21.61 -39.19
N ASN A 474 -25.22 20.69 -38.51
CA ASN A 474 -24.63 19.64 -37.67
C ASN A 474 -23.70 20.20 -36.59
N HIS A 475 -24.05 21.33 -36.00
CA HIS A 475 -23.31 21.82 -34.83
C HIS A 475 -23.41 20.81 -33.68
N ARG A 476 -22.34 20.73 -32.88
CA ARG A 476 -22.24 19.75 -31.80
C ARG A 476 -22.91 20.29 -30.55
N SER A 477 -23.67 19.44 -29.88
CA SER A 477 -24.30 19.76 -28.59
C SER A 477 -24.27 18.57 -27.66
N ILE A 478 -24.23 18.84 -26.36
CA ILE A 478 -24.30 17.82 -25.31
C ILE A 478 -25.77 17.51 -25.05
N ALA A 479 -26.13 16.22 -25.00
CA ALA A 479 -27.45 15.74 -24.62
C ALA A 479 -27.32 14.56 -23.67
N ARG A 480 -28.34 14.34 -22.83
CA ARG A 480 -28.42 13.21 -21.91
C ARG A 480 -29.27 12.10 -22.49
N ILE A 481 -28.80 10.86 -22.46
CA ILE A 481 -29.60 9.70 -22.87
C ILE A 481 -30.74 9.47 -21.88
N SER A 482 -31.98 9.53 -22.36
CA SER A 482 -33.18 9.26 -21.58
C SER A 482 -33.61 7.79 -21.65
N SER A 483 -33.43 7.15 -22.80
CA SER A 483 -33.71 5.73 -23.02
C SER A 483 -32.91 5.17 -24.20
N ILE A 484 -32.74 3.85 -24.21
CA ILE A 484 -32.08 3.10 -25.29
C ILE A 484 -33.03 1.98 -25.72
N GLU A 485 -33.21 1.85 -27.02
CA GLU A 485 -34.07 0.84 -27.63
C GLU A 485 -33.31 0.09 -28.74
N TYR A 486 -33.61 -1.19 -28.89
CA TYR A 486 -33.02 -2.05 -29.91
C TYR A 486 -34.10 -2.50 -30.88
N HIS A 487 -33.98 -2.10 -32.14
CA HIS A 487 -34.94 -2.46 -33.18
C HIS A 487 -34.23 -2.89 -34.46
N LYS A 488 -34.85 -3.80 -35.21
CA LYS A 488 -34.41 -4.08 -36.58
C LYS A 488 -34.60 -2.84 -37.45
N LYS A 489 -33.88 -2.78 -38.57
CA LYS A 489 -34.00 -1.69 -39.55
C LYS A 489 -35.44 -1.47 -40.02
N GLU A 490 -36.21 -2.54 -40.17
CA GLU A 490 -37.59 -2.51 -40.65
C GLU A 490 -38.59 -2.04 -39.58
N GLU A 491 -38.20 -2.11 -38.31
CA GLU A 491 -39.02 -1.76 -37.13
C GLU A 491 -38.56 -0.42 -36.52
N ALA A 492 -37.71 0.34 -37.22
CA ALA A 492 -37.13 1.57 -36.72
C ALA A 492 -38.22 2.61 -36.33
N PRO A 493 -38.11 3.27 -35.16
CA PRO A 493 -39.11 4.22 -34.67
C PRO A 493 -39.25 5.45 -35.58
N PHE A 494 -38.22 5.77 -36.35
CA PHE A 494 -38.21 6.83 -37.35
C PHE A 494 -37.52 6.36 -38.63
N PRO A 495 -37.76 7.00 -39.79
CA PRO A 495 -37.05 6.68 -41.02
C PRO A 495 -35.54 6.86 -40.84
N ILE A 496 -34.78 5.76 -40.96
CA ILE A 496 -33.34 5.70 -40.64
C ILE A 496 -32.53 6.77 -41.37
N GLU A 497 -32.87 7.09 -42.62
CA GLU A 497 -32.16 8.10 -43.41
C GLU A 497 -32.28 9.53 -42.84
N ARG A 498 -33.22 9.75 -41.92
CA ARG A 498 -33.43 11.04 -41.23
C ARG A 498 -32.83 11.05 -39.83
N ILE A 499 -32.41 9.91 -39.29
CA ILE A 499 -31.85 9.79 -37.95
C ILE A 499 -30.34 10.03 -38.04
N LYS A 500 -29.83 10.95 -37.22
CA LYS A 500 -28.40 11.22 -37.14
C LYS A 500 -27.72 10.26 -36.16
N LYS A 501 -26.40 10.15 -36.23
CA LYS A 501 -25.62 9.32 -35.31
C LYS A 501 -25.06 10.14 -34.14
N ILE A 502 -25.02 9.51 -32.96
CA ILE A 502 -24.21 9.99 -31.83
C ILE A 502 -22.75 10.05 -32.28
N ILE A 503 -22.06 11.13 -31.96
CA ILE A 503 -20.65 11.30 -32.35
C ILE A 503 -19.76 10.52 -31.38
N ARG A 504 -19.96 10.69 -30.06
CA ARG A 504 -19.28 9.97 -28.97
C ARG A 504 -19.90 10.29 -27.61
N LYS A 505 -19.51 9.51 -26.59
CA LYS A 505 -19.72 9.85 -25.18
C LYS A 505 -18.95 11.12 -24.79
N CYS A 506 -19.55 11.91 -23.92
CA CYS A 506 -18.97 13.13 -23.36
C CYS A 506 -17.82 12.75 -22.40
N THR A 507 -16.82 13.62 -22.32
CA THR A 507 -15.67 13.50 -21.41
C THR A 507 -15.53 14.80 -20.61
N ASP A 508 -14.78 14.77 -19.51
CA ASP A 508 -14.62 15.95 -18.64
C ASP A 508 -14.12 17.20 -19.39
N LYS A 509 -13.29 17.02 -20.42
CA LYS A 509 -12.77 18.10 -21.29
C LYS A 509 -13.85 18.85 -22.07
N ASP A 510 -15.03 18.27 -22.25
CA ASP A 510 -16.13 18.88 -22.99
C ASP A 510 -16.92 19.90 -22.14
N PHE A 511 -16.72 19.90 -20.81
CA PHE A 511 -17.29 20.90 -19.91
C PHE A 511 -16.34 22.09 -19.67
N GLU A 512 -15.04 21.93 -19.99
CA GLU A 512 -14.03 22.98 -19.83
C GLU A 512 -14.06 24.04 -20.95
N SER A 513 -14.82 23.81 -22.03
CA SER A 513 -14.86 24.70 -23.21
C SER A 513 -15.88 25.84 -23.14
N ASP A 514 -16.82 25.82 -22.19
CA ASP A 514 -17.91 26.81 -22.14
C ASP A 514 -17.63 28.04 -21.26
N ASP A 515 -16.47 28.12 -20.60
CA ASP A 515 -16.13 29.16 -19.61
C ASP A 515 -15.15 30.26 -20.12
N LYS A 516 -14.98 30.41 -21.45
CA LYS A 516 -14.07 31.42 -22.03
C LYS A 516 -14.71 32.62 -22.73
N ASP A 517 -16.03 32.75 -22.73
CA ASP A 517 -16.71 33.92 -23.27
C ASP A 517 -17.83 34.42 -22.34
N ILE A 518 -17.47 34.92 -21.15
CA ILE A 518 -18.26 35.92 -20.38
C ILE A 518 -17.32 36.99 -19.83
#